data_AF-G0NLB4-F1
#
_entry.id   AF-G0NLB4-F1
#
_cell.length_a   1.000
_cell.length_b   1.000
_cell.length_c   1.000
_cell.angle_alpha   90.00
_cell.angle_beta   90.00
_cell.angle_gamma   90.00
#
_symmetry.space_group_name_H-M   'P 1'
#
loop_
_entity.id
_entity.type
_entity.pdbx_description
1 polymer ?
#
loop_
_entity_poly.entity_id
_entity_poly.type
_entity_poly.pdbx_seq_one_letter_code
_entity_poly.pdbx_strand_id
1 'polypeptide(L)'
;MPSQILFFLLFAFFGLSSATIYWKMPQGDEMSNPMMITQHQVNKIYAAYWDHDINTLFSLLRFGTPMSRFIEDHAEDEIHVRVKSAEYYSSNNQQGIKAILTIEDVSATGTTPYLVKMAMAQDYKSPTGYIVFLWEICSNLECE
;
A
#
# COMPACT_ATOMS: atom_id res chain seq x y z
N MET A 1 -9.86 -51.45 -21.68
CA MET A 1 -8.76 -50.56 -21.25
C MET A 1 -9.33 -49.22 -20.80
N PRO A 2 -9.71 -49.05 -19.52
CA PRO A 2 -10.32 -47.82 -19.00
C PRO A 2 -9.37 -47.04 -18.07
N SER A 3 -8.10 -46.90 -18.44
CA SER A 3 -7.05 -46.33 -17.55
C SER A 3 -6.45 -45.01 -18.05
N GLN A 4 -6.50 -44.71 -19.35
CA GLN A 4 -5.87 -43.49 -19.88
C GLN A 4 -6.71 -42.22 -19.67
N ILE A 5 -8.04 -42.33 -19.61
CA ILE A 5 -8.94 -41.18 -19.38
C ILE A 5 -8.84 -40.69 -17.92
N LEU A 6 -8.61 -41.61 -16.98
CA LEU A 6 -8.47 -41.28 -15.55
C LEU A 6 -7.16 -40.52 -15.25
N PHE A 7 -6.10 -40.82 -15.99
CA PHE A 7 -4.83 -40.10 -15.88
C PHE A 7 -4.90 -38.66 -16.42
N PHE A 8 -5.67 -38.42 -17.48
CA PHE A 8 -5.88 -37.07 -18.02
C PHE A 8 -6.71 -36.17 -17.08
N LEU A 9 -7.67 -36.75 -16.34
CA LEU A 9 -8.43 -36.01 -15.32
C LEU A 9 -7.55 -35.57 -14.13
N LEU A 10 -6.55 -36.35 -13.75
CA LEU A 10 -5.63 -36.00 -12.66
C LEU A 10 -4.71 -34.82 -13.00
N PHE A 11 -4.27 -34.67 -14.26
CA PHE A 11 -3.45 -33.52 -14.68
C PHE A 11 -4.23 -32.20 -14.75
N ALA A 12 -5.55 -32.23 -14.92
CA ALA A 12 -6.38 -31.03 -14.83
C ALA A 12 -6.37 -30.43 -13.40
N PHE A 13 -6.23 -31.25 -12.36
CA PHE A 13 -6.19 -30.77 -10.97
C PHE A 13 -4.85 -30.12 -10.58
N PHE A 14 -3.72 -30.59 -11.12
CA PHE A 14 -2.42 -29.96 -10.87
C PHE A 14 -2.17 -28.69 -11.71
N GLY A 15 -2.84 -28.56 -12.86
CA GLY A 15 -2.83 -27.34 -13.67
C GLY A 15 -3.63 -26.19 -13.05
N LEU A 16 -4.66 -26.50 -12.25
CA LEU A 16 -5.49 -25.50 -11.55
C LEU A 16 -4.94 -25.10 -10.17
N SER A 17 -4.09 -25.91 -9.53
CA SER A 17 -3.40 -25.52 -8.30
C SER A 17 -2.17 -24.63 -8.55
N SER A 18 -1.68 -24.56 -9.79
CA SER A 18 -0.49 -23.81 -10.19
C SER A 18 -0.81 -22.51 -10.92
N ALA A 19 -2.07 -22.28 -11.28
CA ALA A 19 -2.55 -21.02 -11.78
C ALA A 19 -2.85 -20.09 -10.61
N THR A 20 -1.84 -19.32 -10.19
CA THR A 20 -1.97 -18.10 -9.40
C THR A 20 -2.80 -18.24 -8.12
N ILE A 21 -2.12 -18.29 -6.98
CA ILE A 21 -2.60 -17.58 -5.79
C ILE A 21 -2.57 -16.08 -6.15
N TYR A 22 -3.49 -15.66 -7.01
CA TYR A 22 -3.96 -14.29 -7.01
C TYR A 22 -4.70 -14.22 -5.69
N TRP A 23 -4.12 -13.51 -4.74
CA TRP A 23 -4.72 -13.26 -3.45
C TRP A 23 -6.21 -13.02 -3.66
N LYS A 24 -7.00 -13.91 -3.05
CA LYS A 24 -8.42 -13.71 -2.81
C LYS A 24 -8.54 -12.32 -2.19
N MET A 25 -8.79 -11.30 -3.01
CA MET A 25 -9.17 -9.98 -2.55
C MET A 25 -10.33 -10.24 -1.59
N PRO A 26 -10.29 -9.74 -0.34
CA PRO A 26 -11.41 -9.86 0.57
C PRO A 26 -12.65 -9.37 -0.18
N GLN A 27 -13.62 -10.25 -0.29
CA GLN A 27 -14.85 -9.97 -1.01
C GLN A 27 -15.54 -8.74 -0.39
N GLY A 28 -15.89 -7.77 -1.23
CA GLY A 28 -17.21 -7.12 -1.15
C GLY A 28 -17.29 -5.79 -0.42
N ASP A 29 -16.79 -5.64 0.81
CA ASP A 29 -17.13 -4.45 1.63
C ASP A 29 -15.95 -3.71 2.27
N GLU A 30 -14.82 -4.38 2.55
CA GLU A 30 -13.67 -3.74 3.22
C GLU A 30 -12.83 -2.82 2.32
N MET A 31 -12.81 -3.07 1.01
CA MET A 31 -12.13 -2.21 0.01
C MET A 31 -12.94 -0.97 -0.40
N SER A 32 -14.05 -0.68 0.28
CA SER A 32 -14.77 0.60 0.14
C SER A 32 -14.30 1.65 1.16
N ASN A 33 -13.55 1.24 2.19
CA ASN A 33 -13.12 2.16 3.23
C ASN A 33 -11.78 2.81 2.82
N PRO A 34 -11.75 4.13 2.53
CA PRO A 34 -10.53 4.82 2.13
C PRO A 34 -9.43 4.75 3.19
N MET A 35 -9.78 4.62 4.47
CA MET A 35 -8.79 4.47 5.55
C MET A 35 -8.06 3.13 5.46
N MET A 36 -8.79 2.04 5.20
CA MET A 36 -8.20 0.70 5.07
C MET A 36 -7.30 0.60 3.85
N ILE A 37 -7.74 1.16 2.71
CA ILE A 37 -6.92 1.23 1.49
C ILE A 37 -5.63 2.01 1.75
N THR A 38 -5.74 3.16 2.41
CA THR A 38 -4.60 4.01 2.75
C THR A 38 -3.63 3.29 3.68
N GLN A 39 -4.14 2.62 4.71
CA GLN A 39 -3.30 1.86 5.64
C GLN A 39 -2.59 0.72 4.91
N HIS A 40 -3.30 0.01 4.03
CA HIS A 40 -2.72 -1.05 3.22
C HIS A 40 -1.61 -0.53 2.29
N GLN A 41 -1.84 0.61 1.61
CA GLN A 41 -0.83 1.24 0.77
C GLN A 41 0.45 1.51 1.54
N VAL A 42 0.33 2.20 2.68
CA VAL A 42 1.49 2.62 3.46
C VAL A 42 2.24 1.39 3.98
N ASN A 43 1.52 0.40 4.51
CA ASN A 43 2.14 -0.85 4.98
C ASN A 43 2.90 -1.55 3.85
N LYS A 44 2.35 -1.56 2.63
CA LYS A 44 3.03 -2.15 1.45
C LYS A 44 4.28 -1.37 1.05
N ILE A 45 4.27 -0.05 1.18
CA ILE A 45 5.44 0.79 0.91
C ILE A 45 6.57 0.48 1.89
N TYR A 46 6.29 0.52 3.20
CA TYR A 46 7.32 0.23 4.21
C TYR A 46 7.81 -1.22 4.12
N ALA A 47 6.93 -2.18 3.85
CA ALA A 47 7.33 -3.57 3.61
C ALA A 47 8.26 -3.69 2.38
N ALA A 48 7.90 -3.09 1.25
CA ALA A 48 8.72 -3.13 0.03
C ALA A 48 10.09 -2.48 0.24
N TYR A 49 10.15 -1.40 1.03
CA TYR A 49 11.41 -0.78 1.41
C TYR A 49 12.29 -1.72 2.25
N TRP A 50 11.74 -2.30 3.33
CA TRP A 50 12.49 -3.21 4.21
C TRP A 50 12.92 -4.52 3.54
N ASP A 51 12.08 -5.04 2.66
CA ASP A 51 12.39 -6.23 1.85
C ASP A 51 13.37 -5.91 0.71
N HIS A 52 13.77 -4.65 0.54
CA HIS A 52 14.60 -4.15 -0.56
C HIS A 52 14.00 -4.47 -1.95
N ASP A 53 12.68 -4.57 -2.03
CA ASP A 53 11.94 -4.77 -3.28
C ASP A 53 11.70 -3.43 -3.99
N ILE A 54 12.76 -2.96 -4.64
CA ILE A 54 12.78 -1.67 -5.35
C ILE A 54 11.72 -1.61 -6.48
N ASN A 55 11.44 -2.73 -7.14
CA ASN A 55 10.43 -2.78 -8.21
C ASN A 55 9.03 -2.51 -7.64
N THR A 56 8.68 -3.19 -6.55
CA THR A 56 7.42 -2.96 -5.86
C THR A 56 7.37 -1.55 -5.28
N LEU A 57 8.46 -1.06 -4.67
CA LEU A 57 8.52 0.29 -4.12
C LEU A 57 8.21 1.36 -5.19
N PHE A 58 8.83 1.27 -6.37
CA PHE A 58 8.60 2.20 -7.49
C PHE A 58 7.21 2.07 -8.13
N SER A 59 6.54 0.94 -7.95
CA SER A 59 5.15 0.77 -8.36
C SER A 59 4.13 1.40 -7.39
N LEU A 60 4.53 1.65 -6.14
CA LEU A 60 3.68 2.17 -5.07
C LEU A 60 3.85 3.68 -4.82
N LEU A 61 5.06 4.20 -5.06
CA LEU A 61 5.41 5.62 -4.90
C LEU A 61 6.42 6.08 -5.95
N ARG A 62 6.42 7.38 -6.25
CA ARG A 62 7.44 7.96 -7.12
C ARG A 62 8.73 8.21 -6.36
N PHE A 63 9.86 7.74 -6.89
CA PHE A 63 11.17 8.00 -6.30
C PHE A 63 11.54 9.49 -6.35
N GLY A 64 12.37 9.93 -5.40
CA GLY A 64 12.79 11.33 -5.26
C GLY A 64 11.71 12.25 -4.70
N THR A 65 10.58 11.70 -4.23
CA THR A 65 9.53 12.43 -3.53
C THR A 65 9.88 12.64 -2.05
N PRO A 66 9.20 13.58 -1.37
CA PRO A 66 9.33 13.74 0.09
C PRO A 66 9.11 12.45 0.87
N MET A 67 8.22 11.56 0.41
CA MET A 67 8.00 10.25 1.05
C MET A 67 9.24 9.35 0.95
N SER A 68 9.81 9.21 -0.25
CA SER A 68 11.02 8.36 -0.40
C SER A 68 12.18 8.87 0.44
N ARG A 69 12.38 10.18 0.53
CA ARG A 69 13.43 10.77 1.38
C ARG A 69 13.15 10.52 2.86
N PHE A 70 11.90 10.71 3.29
CA PHE A 70 11.52 10.43 4.67
C PHE A 70 11.84 8.99 5.07
N ILE A 71 11.50 8.02 4.20
CA ILE A 71 11.79 6.60 4.45
C ILE A 71 13.30 6.34 4.50
N GLU A 72 14.09 6.97 3.61
CA GLU A 72 15.56 6.87 3.62
C GLU A 72 16.18 7.49 4.88
N ASP A 73 15.68 8.64 5.33
CA ASP A 73 16.18 9.35 6.52
C ASP A 73 15.87 8.60 7.82
N HIS A 74 14.80 7.79 7.83
CA HIS A 74 14.33 7.01 8.99
C HIS A 74 14.56 5.51 8.77
N ALA A 75 15.61 5.15 8.03
CA ALA A 75 15.93 3.78 7.66
C ALA A 75 16.42 2.90 8.82
N GLU A 76 16.68 3.47 10.00
CA GLU A 76 17.06 2.72 11.21
C GLU A 76 15.94 2.73 12.25
N ASP A 77 14.86 3.47 12.02
CA ASP A 77 13.81 3.73 13.00
C ASP A 77 12.71 2.66 12.97
N GLU A 78 12.10 2.40 14.13
CA GLU A 78 10.93 1.52 14.20
C GLU A 78 9.65 2.35 13.98
N ILE A 79 9.27 2.50 12.71
CA ILE A 79 8.16 3.37 12.33
C ILE A 79 6.79 2.67 12.41
N HIS A 80 5.86 3.24 13.16
CA HIS A 80 4.44 2.90 13.15
C HIS A 80 3.65 4.01 12.44
N VAL A 81 2.97 3.65 11.35
CA VAL A 81 2.05 4.57 10.67
C VAL A 81 0.59 4.23 10.95
N ARG A 82 -0.20 5.25 11.32
CA ARG A 82 -1.66 5.14 11.51
C ARG A 82 -2.39 6.14 10.63
N VAL A 83 -3.40 5.68 9.90
CA VAL A 83 -4.31 6.57 9.18
C VAL A 83 -5.27 7.23 10.16
N LYS A 84 -5.25 8.56 10.25
CA LYS A 84 -6.19 9.34 11.06
C LYS A 84 -7.51 9.57 10.34
N SER A 85 -7.43 9.98 9.08
CA SER A 85 -8.58 10.19 8.21
C SER A 85 -8.19 9.91 6.78
N ALA A 86 -9.17 9.49 5.98
CA ALA A 86 -9.00 9.32 4.55
C ALA A 86 -10.35 9.48 3.85
N GLU A 87 -10.35 10.13 2.69
CA GLU A 87 -11.54 10.40 1.90
C GLU A 87 -11.25 10.23 0.42
N TYR A 88 -12.22 9.69 -0.31
CA TYR A 88 -12.14 9.67 -1.76
C TYR A 88 -12.26 11.09 -2.30
N TYR A 89 -11.51 11.38 -3.36
CA TYR A 89 -11.70 12.59 -4.15
C TYR A 89 -11.89 12.24 -5.62
N SER A 90 -12.62 13.10 -6.31
CA SER A 90 -12.75 13.10 -7.75
C SER A 90 -12.50 14.51 -8.26
N SER A 91 -11.50 14.71 -9.11
CA SER A 91 -11.17 16.00 -9.70
C SER A 91 -10.62 15.82 -11.10
N ASN A 92 -11.14 16.54 -12.08
CA ASN A 92 -10.64 16.55 -13.47
C ASN A 92 -10.40 15.13 -14.04
N ASN A 93 -11.38 14.22 -13.89
CA ASN A 93 -11.31 12.80 -14.31
C ASN A 93 -10.27 11.94 -13.58
N GLN A 94 -9.66 12.44 -12.51
CA GLN A 94 -8.79 11.67 -11.62
C GLN A 94 -9.55 11.30 -10.35
N GLN A 95 -9.54 10.01 -10.04
CA GLN A 95 -10.07 9.46 -8.80
C GLN A 95 -8.91 9.04 -7.91
N GLY A 96 -9.07 9.27 -6.62
CA GLY A 96 -8.03 8.96 -5.66
C GLY A 96 -8.50 9.08 -4.22
N ILE A 97 -7.53 9.04 -3.31
CA ILE A 97 -7.75 9.17 -1.87
C ILE A 97 -6.82 10.25 -1.33
N LYS A 98 -7.35 11.15 -0.51
CA LYS A 98 -6.57 12.05 0.33
C LYS A 98 -6.63 11.52 1.75
N ALA A 99 -5.51 11.55 2.46
CA ALA A 99 -5.42 11.03 3.81
C ALA A 99 -4.54 11.90 4.69
N ILE A 100 -4.84 11.85 6.00
CA ILE A 100 -3.96 12.35 7.05
C ILE A 100 -3.43 11.14 7.82
N LEU A 101 -2.12 11.07 7.96
CA LEU A 101 -1.40 10.00 8.64
C LEU A 101 -0.71 10.54 9.87
N THR A 102 -0.60 9.71 10.90
CA THR A 102 0.31 9.91 12.02
C THR A 102 1.43 8.88 11.92
N ILE A 103 2.68 9.34 12.02
CA ILE A 103 3.88 8.52 11.92
C ILE A 103 4.65 8.69 13.23
N GLU A 104 4.88 7.59 13.91
CA GLU A 104 5.55 7.55 15.21
C GLU A 104 6.76 6.62 15.10
N ASP A 105 7.93 7.09 15.51
CA ASP A 105 9.07 6.22 15.80
C ASP A 105 8.88 5.65 17.21
N VAL A 106 8.62 4.35 17.29
CA VAL A 106 8.39 3.65 18.57
C VAL A 106 9.68 3.15 19.22
N SER A 107 10.82 3.27 18.53
CA SER A 107 12.13 2.93 19.09
C SER A 107 12.65 4.03 20.02
N ALA A 108 12.32 5.29 19.75
CA ALA A 108 12.67 6.43 20.57
C ALA A 108 11.54 6.79 21.56
N THR A 109 11.85 6.75 22.85
CA THR A 109 10.90 7.16 23.88
C THR A 109 10.69 8.68 23.87
N GLY A 110 9.44 9.14 23.67
CA GLY A 110 9.06 10.55 23.81
C GLY A 110 9.13 11.39 22.52
N THR A 111 9.26 10.73 21.36
CA THR A 111 9.27 11.40 20.06
C THR A 111 7.89 11.97 19.76
N THR A 112 7.83 13.22 19.31
CA THR A 112 6.56 13.81 18.86
C THR A 112 6.21 13.19 17.50
N PRO A 113 5.02 12.60 17.33
CA PRO A 113 4.70 11.94 16.07
C PRO A 113 4.54 12.96 14.95
N TYR A 114 4.98 12.60 13.75
CA TYR A 114 4.76 13.39 12.55
C TYR A 114 3.31 13.27 12.11
N LEU A 115 2.76 14.38 11.65
CA LEU A 115 1.45 14.41 11.00
C LEU A 115 1.65 14.70 9.52
N VAL A 116 1.05 13.90 8.64
CA VAL A 116 1.36 13.92 7.20
C VAL A 116 0.09 13.96 6.36
N LYS A 117 0.02 14.89 5.41
CA LYS A 117 -0.93 14.88 4.29
C LYS A 117 -0.39 13.96 3.19
N MET A 118 -1.17 12.97 2.80
CA MET A 118 -0.87 12.07 1.70
C MET A 118 -2.00 12.12 0.66
N ALA A 119 -1.65 12.04 -0.61
CA ALA A 119 -2.64 11.79 -1.67
C ALA A 119 -2.17 10.70 -2.63
N MET A 120 -3.13 9.87 -3.02
CA MET A 120 -2.95 8.71 -3.88
C MET A 120 -3.93 8.76 -5.04
N ALA A 121 -3.47 8.40 -6.23
CA ALA A 121 -4.29 8.31 -7.44
C ALA A 121 -4.43 6.84 -7.83
N GLN A 122 -5.55 6.48 -8.44
CA GLN A 122 -5.70 5.15 -9.01
C GLN A 122 -4.65 4.91 -10.10
N ASP A 123 -3.98 3.77 -10.03
CA ASP A 123 -3.01 3.31 -11.03
C ASP A 123 -3.11 1.78 -11.17
N TYR A 124 -3.52 1.32 -12.35
CA TYR A 124 -3.69 -0.11 -12.63
C TYR A 124 -2.37 -0.88 -12.65
N LYS A 125 -1.22 -0.19 -12.74
CA LYS A 125 0.11 -0.81 -12.69
C LYS A 125 0.59 -1.01 -11.25
N SER A 126 -0.04 -0.36 -10.28
CA SER A 126 0.30 -0.51 -8.88
C SER A 126 -0.29 -1.81 -8.33
N PRO A 127 0.44 -2.59 -7.51
CA PRO A 127 -0.05 -3.84 -6.93
C PRO A 127 -1.21 -3.63 -5.94
N THR A 128 -1.43 -2.41 -5.46
CA THR A 128 -2.56 -2.02 -4.60
C THR A 128 -3.68 -1.30 -5.37
N GLY A 129 -3.48 -1.02 -6.66
CA GLY A 129 -4.35 -0.17 -7.47
C GLY A 129 -4.16 1.33 -7.24
N TYR A 130 -3.20 1.75 -6.41
CA TYR A 130 -2.95 3.17 -6.10
C TYR A 130 -1.46 3.51 -6.10
N ILE A 131 -1.14 4.72 -6.55
CA ILE A 131 0.21 5.30 -6.47
C ILE A 131 0.18 6.57 -5.62
N VAL A 132 1.14 6.71 -4.70
CA VAL A 132 1.33 7.93 -3.92
C VAL A 132 1.97 9.00 -4.80
N PHE A 133 1.34 10.18 -4.86
CA PHE A 133 1.86 11.32 -5.63
C PHE A 133 2.01 12.61 -4.81
N LEU A 134 1.43 12.67 -3.62
CA LEU A 134 1.62 13.77 -2.68
C LEU A 134 1.96 13.22 -1.30
N TRP A 135 2.94 13.84 -0.67
CA TRP A 135 3.37 13.59 0.70
C TRP A 135 3.92 14.89 1.29
N GLU A 136 3.32 15.35 2.38
CA GLU A 136 3.70 16.61 3.02
C GLU A 136 3.56 16.47 4.53
N ILE A 137 4.65 16.73 5.27
CA ILE A 137 4.62 16.80 6.72
C ILE A 137 3.98 18.12 7.13
N CYS A 138 2.93 18.06 7.92
CA CYS A 138 2.21 19.23 8.41
C CYS A 138 3.04 20.01 9.43
N SER A 139 2.96 21.34 9.35
CA SER A 139 3.62 22.26 10.28
C SER A 139 2.94 22.32 11.65
N ASN A 140 1.68 21.88 11.75
CA ASN A 140 0.90 21.83 12.98
C ASN A 140 0.15 20.49 13.12
N LEU A 141 -0.38 20.23 14.32
CA LEU A 141 -1.08 18.98 14.65
C LEU A 141 -2.51 18.88 14.07
N GLU A 142 -2.97 19.92 13.39
CA GLU A 142 -4.31 19.99 12.82
C GLU A 142 -4.30 19.78 11.30
N CYS A 143 -3.11 19.83 10.66
CA CYS A 143 -2.97 19.73 9.20
C CYS A 143 -3.96 20.66 8.46
N GLU A 144 -4.10 21.90 8.93
CA GLU A 144 -4.91 22.93 8.25
C GLU A 144 -4.40 23.20 6.83
#